data_AF-A0A496Z2L8-F1
#
_entry.id   AF-A0A496Z2L8-F1
#
_cell.length_a   1.000
_cell.length_b   1.000
_cell.length_c   1.000
_cell.angle_alpha   90.00
_cell.angle_beta   90.00
_cell.angle_gamma   90.00
#
_symmetry.space_group_name_H-M   'P 1'
#
loop_
_entity.id
_entity.type
_entity.pdbx_description
1 polymer ?
#
loop_
_entity_poly.entity_id
_entity_poly.type
_entity_poly.pdbx_seq_one_letter_code
_entity_poly.pdbx_strand_id
1 'polypeptide(L)'
;MKKGKKHLMRNNKGFTLIELIMVIVILGILAAVAVPKYYDMRSDAADATAHGITAALRGAVSVLYAKNLIGGTNGAAYDMTTIVADAQISGVDGSATVGTVFTATIGGTAYSWNLNPAPNLPTTAGTINEGW
;
A
#
# COMPACT_ATOMS: atom_id res chain seq x y z
N MET A 1 61.27 24.54 -43.91
CA MET A 1 60.76 24.91 -42.55
C MET A 1 59.59 23.99 -42.20
N LYS A 2 59.69 23.17 -41.12
CA LYS A 2 58.60 22.26 -40.67
C LYS A 2 58.13 22.72 -39.29
N LYS A 3 56.92 23.29 -39.21
CA LYS A 3 56.31 23.82 -37.97
C LYS A 3 55.91 22.63 -37.08
N GLY A 4 56.52 22.51 -35.90
CA GLY A 4 56.18 21.48 -34.91
C GLY A 4 54.75 21.67 -34.38
N LYS A 5 53.93 20.62 -34.45
CA LYS A 5 52.58 20.58 -33.88
C LYS A 5 52.70 20.51 -32.35
N LYS A 6 52.16 21.50 -31.64
CA LYS A 6 52.09 21.50 -30.17
C LYS A 6 51.08 20.43 -29.74
N HIS A 7 51.54 19.40 -29.04
CA HIS A 7 50.67 18.41 -28.41
C HIS A 7 50.13 19.00 -27.10
N LEU A 8 48.83 19.28 -27.06
CA LEU A 8 48.13 19.71 -25.85
C LEU A 8 47.99 18.49 -24.93
N MET A 9 48.80 18.41 -23.87
CA MET A 9 48.72 17.34 -22.87
C MET A 9 47.42 17.50 -22.07
N ARG A 10 46.49 16.54 -22.22
CA ARG A 10 45.26 16.47 -21.41
C ARG A 10 45.63 15.99 -20.01
N ASN A 11 45.37 16.82 -19.01
CA ASN A 11 45.65 16.52 -17.61
C ASN A 11 44.53 15.63 -17.03
N ASN A 12 44.61 14.32 -17.26
CA ASN A 12 43.67 13.37 -16.69
C ASN A 12 44.00 13.15 -15.20
N LYS A 13 43.45 14.01 -14.33
CA LYS A 13 43.47 13.78 -12.88
C LYS A 13 42.53 12.62 -12.56
N GLY A 14 43.07 11.48 -12.16
CA GLY A 14 42.29 10.37 -11.61
C GLY A 14 41.80 10.69 -10.19
N PHE A 15 40.70 10.06 -9.78
CA PHE A 15 40.23 10.08 -8.39
C PHE A 15 41.25 9.38 -7.47
N THR A 16 41.43 9.90 -6.26
CA THR A 16 42.28 9.25 -5.26
C THR A 16 41.53 8.10 -4.58
N LEU A 17 42.27 7.08 -4.12
CA LEU A 17 41.67 5.97 -3.37
C LEU A 17 41.02 6.46 -2.06
N ILE A 18 41.58 7.50 -1.43
CA ILE A 18 41.03 8.04 -0.18
C ILE A 18 39.68 8.72 -0.39
N GLU A 19 39.47 9.40 -1.53
CA GLU A 19 38.17 9.99 -1.87
C GLU A 19 37.09 8.92 -2.04
N LEU A 20 37.41 7.80 -2.69
CA LEU A 20 36.46 6.71 -2.82
C LEU A 20 36.13 6.07 -1.46
N ILE A 21 37.14 5.87 -0.60
CA ILE A 21 36.96 5.31 0.75
C ILE A 21 36.10 6.23 1.61
N MET A 22 36.36 7.54 1.59
CA MET A 22 35.60 8.51 2.37
C MET A 22 34.13 8.54 1.94
N VAL A 23 33.84 8.44 0.64
CA VAL A 23 32.47 8.39 0.11
C VAL A 23 31.72 7.15 0.61
N ILE A 24 32.31 5.96 0.54
CA ILE A 24 31.63 4.74 1.01
C ILE A 24 31.42 4.73 2.53
N VAL A 25 32.32 5.37 3.30
CA VAL A 25 32.15 5.52 4.76
C VAL A 25 30.97 6.43 5.07
N ILE A 26 30.85 7.58 4.40
CA ILE A 26 29.71 8.48 4.59
C ILE A 26 28.40 7.79 4.16
N LEU A 27 28.38 7.14 3.00
CA LEU A 27 27.20 6.40 2.54
C LEU A 27 26.84 5.25 3.50
N GLY A 28 27.83 4.59 4.10
CA GLY A 28 27.60 3.56 5.11
C GLY A 28 26.91 4.08 6.37
N ILE A 29 27.35 5.24 6.88
CA ILE A 29 26.71 5.88 8.06
C ILE A 29 25.28 6.32 7.73
N LEU A 30 25.09 6.96 6.57
CA LEU A 30 23.75 7.39 6.14
C LEU A 30 22.81 6.19 5.97
N ALA A 31 23.29 5.10 5.36
CA ALA A 31 22.51 3.87 5.19
C ALA A 31 22.13 3.24 6.54
N ALA A 32 23.05 3.20 7.50
CA ALA A 32 22.80 2.61 8.82
C ALA A 32 21.64 3.29 9.57
N VAL A 33 21.47 4.60 9.40
CA VAL A 33 20.38 5.36 10.04
C VAL A 33 19.11 5.39 9.16
N ALA A 34 19.26 5.47 7.84
CA ALA A 34 18.13 5.62 6.93
C ALA A 34 17.34 4.32 6.74
N VAL A 35 18.00 3.16 6.73
CA VAL A 35 17.36 1.86 6.44
C VAL A 35 16.30 1.49 7.48
N PRO A 36 16.56 1.51 8.81
CA PRO A 36 15.53 1.20 9.80
C PRO A 36 14.32 2.14 9.71
N LYS A 37 14.59 3.44 9.60
CA LYS A 37 13.54 4.46 9.46
C LYS A 37 12.68 4.27 8.21
N TYR A 38 13.28 3.82 7.11
CA TYR A 38 12.54 3.53 5.88
C TYR A 38 11.56 2.35 6.07
N TYR A 39 11.94 1.32 6.82
CA TYR A 39 11.04 0.20 7.14
C TYR A 39 9.88 0.65 8.04
N ASP A 40 10.16 1.44 9.07
CA ASP A 40 9.12 1.98 9.97
C ASP A 40 8.11 2.82 9.18
N MET A 41 8.60 3.76 8.36
CA MET A 41 7.73 4.60 7.50
C MET A 41 6.89 3.77 6.51
N ARG A 42 7.43 2.65 6.02
CA ARG A 42 6.69 1.75 5.12
C ARG A 42 5.58 1.00 5.86
N SER A 43 5.83 0.59 7.11
CA SER A 43 4.82 -0.04 7.97
C SER A 43 3.71 0.96 8.30
N ASP A 44 4.06 2.17 8.75
CA ASP A 44 3.09 3.21 9.10
C ASP A 44 2.21 3.59 7.89
N ALA A 45 2.80 3.66 6.69
CA ALA A 45 2.06 3.92 5.46
C ALA A 45 1.11 2.76 5.08
N ALA A 46 1.53 1.51 5.33
CA ALA A 46 0.69 0.35 5.10
C ALA A 46 -0.53 0.34 6.05
N ASP A 47 -0.30 0.61 7.33
CA ASP A 47 -1.37 0.72 8.32
C ASP A 47 -2.33 1.87 7.99
N ALA A 48 -1.82 3.04 7.61
CA ALA A 48 -2.68 4.16 7.21
C ALA A 48 -3.56 3.81 5.98
N THR A 49 -3.00 3.07 5.03
CA THR A 49 -3.74 2.59 3.86
C THR A 49 -4.82 1.57 4.26
N ALA A 50 -4.49 0.64 5.16
CA ALA A 50 -5.43 -0.34 5.69
C ALA A 50 -6.63 0.33 6.39
N HIS A 51 -6.37 1.36 7.19
CA HIS A 51 -7.44 2.17 7.82
C HIS A 51 -8.31 2.89 6.78
N GLY A 52 -7.70 3.42 5.71
CA GLY A 52 -8.43 4.02 4.60
C GLY A 52 -9.37 3.03 3.90
N ILE A 53 -8.90 1.79 3.72
CA ILE A 53 -9.71 0.70 3.16
C ILE A 53 -10.87 0.33 4.10
N THR A 54 -10.63 0.24 5.41
CA THR A 54 -11.71 0.01 6.38
C THR A 54 -12.80 1.06 6.26
N ALA A 55 -12.43 2.34 6.13
CA ALA A 55 -13.40 3.43 5.95
C ALA A 55 -14.20 3.27 4.65
N ALA A 56 -13.53 2.93 3.54
CA ALA A 56 -14.18 2.68 2.26
C ALA A 56 -15.17 1.50 2.33
N LEU A 57 -14.76 0.38 2.95
CA LEU A 57 -15.62 -0.80 3.13
C LEU A 57 -16.85 -0.48 4.00
N ARG A 58 -16.68 0.24 5.11
CA ARG A 58 -17.81 0.67 5.96
C ARG A 58 -18.77 1.60 5.21
N GLY A 59 -18.23 2.53 4.42
CA GLY A 59 -19.02 3.39 3.54
C GLY A 59 -19.85 2.57 2.55
N ALA A 60 -19.21 1.64 1.84
CA ALA A 60 -19.87 0.75 0.89
C ALA A 60 -20.99 -0.09 1.55
N VAL A 61 -20.76 -0.64 2.74
CA VAL A 61 -21.81 -1.35 3.50
C VAL A 61 -23.02 -0.46 3.75
N SER A 62 -22.81 0.78 4.19
CA SER A 62 -23.92 1.71 4.47
C SER A 62 -24.72 2.08 3.21
N VAL A 63 -24.03 2.28 2.09
CA VAL A 63 -24.64 2.59 0.79
C VAL A 63 -25.43 1.39 0.27
N LEU A 64 -24.86 0.18 0.34
CA LEU A 64 -25.54 -1.05 -0.04
C LEU A 64 -26.77 -1.31 0.84
N TYR A 65 -26.67 -1.09 2.15
CA TYR A 65 -27.82 -1.21 3.04
C TYR A 65 -28.93 -0.24 2.65
N ALA A 66 -28.62 1.04 2.42
CA ALA A 66 -29.59 2.04 2.00
C ALA A 66 -30.23 1.73 0.62
N LYS A 67 -29.41 1.30 -0.36
CA LYS A 67 -29.89 0.85 -1.69
C LYS A 67 -30.91 -0.28 -1.57
N ASN A 68 -30.67 -1.25 -0.67
CA ASN A 68 -31.58 -2.37 -0.43
C ASN A 68 -32.89 -1.95 0.26
N LEU A 69 -32.87 -0.95 1.16
CA LEU A 69 -34.09 -0.43 1.78
C LEU A 69 -35.00 0.30 0.78
N ILE A 70 -34.43 1.00 -0.19
CA ILE A 70 -35.17 1.83 -1.16
C ILE A 70 -35.63 0.99 -2.37
N GLY A 71 -34.80 0.06 -2.85
CA GLY A 71 -34.98 -0.63 -4.13
C GLY A 71 -36.10 -1.67 -4.18
N GLY A 72 -36.78 -1.97 -3.07
CA GLY A 72 -37.83 -3.00 -3.04
C GLY A 72 -37.33 -4.43 -3.32
N THR A 73 -36.02 -4.62 -3.47
CA THR A 73 -35.35 -5.92 -3.53
C THR A 73 -35.41 -6.55 -2.14
N ASN A 74 -36.54 -7.17 -1.85
CA ASN A 74 -36.76 -7.96 -0.64
C ASN A 74 -35.62 -8.99 -0.47
N GLY A 75 -34.65 -8.71 0.37
CA GLY A 75 -33.84 -9.80 0.94
C GLY A 75 -32.66 -10.32 0.11
N ALA A 76 -32.16 -9.61 -0.92
CA ALA A 76 -30.91 -10.03 -1.57
C ALA A 76 -29.71 -9.86 -0.61
N ALA A 77 -29.28 -10.95 0.03
CA ALA A 77 -28.10 -10.95 0.88
C ALA A 77 -26.89 -10.38 0.13
N TYR A 78 -26.23 -9.38 0.70
CA TYR A 78 -24.98 -8.85 0.17
C TYR A 78 -23.81 -9.48 0.94
N ASP A 79 -22.80 -9.92 0.19
CA ASP A 79 -21.60 -10.55 0.72
C ASP A 79 -20.40 -9.58 0.68
N MET A 80 -19.24 -10.03 1.14
CA MET A 80 -18.03 -9.22 1.06
C MET A 80 -17.65 -8.89 -0.39
N THR A 81 -17.98 -9.76 -1.35
CA THR A 81 -17.68 -9.55 -2.79
C THR A 81 -18.36 -8.29 -3.32
N THR A 82 -19.64 -8.13 -3.02
CA THR A 82 -20.42 -6.94 -3.42
C THR A 82 -19.98 -5.68 -2.70
N ILE A 83 -19.59 -5.77 -1.43
CA ILE A 83 -19.07 -4.64 -0.64
C ILE A 83 -17.74 -4.15 -1.21
N VAL A 84 -16.79 -5.06 -1.46
CA VAL A 84 -15.48 -4.73 -2.03
C VAL A 84 -15.63 -4.12 -3.42
N ALA A 85 -16.58 -4.63 -4.22
CA ALA A 85 -16.91 -4.05 -5.52
C ALA A 85 -17.43 -2.61 -5.41
N ASP A 86 -18.32 -2.29 -4.46
CA ASP A 86 -18.83 -0.91 -4.28
C ASP A 86 -17.79 0.01 -3.62
N ALA A 87 -16.90 -0.53 -2.79
CA ALA A 87 -15.82 0.22 -2.15
C ALA A 87 -14.72 0.70 -3.12
N GLN A 88 -14.65 0.13 -4.33
CA GLN A 88 -13.72 0.54 -5.40
C GLN A 88 -12.25 0.62 -4.93
N ILE A 89 -11.82 -0.34 -4.11
CA ILE A 89 -10.47 -0.41 -3.56
C ILE A 89 -9.48 -0.65 -4.72
N SER A 90 -8.42 0.15 -4.78
CA SER A 90 -7.38 0.06 -5.81
C SER A 90 -6.00 0.36 -5.22
N GLY A 91 -4.94 -0.08 -5.92
CA GLY A 91 -3.55 0.17 -5.51
C GLY A 91 -3.05 -0.73 -4.37
N VAL A 92 -3.71 -1.85 -4.10
CA VAL A 92 -3.26 -2.88 -3.15
C VAL A 92 -2.82 -4.14 -3.88
N ASP A 93 -1.82 -4.84 -3.33
CA ASP A 93 -1.31 -6.08 -3.92
C ASP A 93 -2.09 -7.29 -3.38
N GLY A 94 -2.20 -8.36 -4.18
CA GLY A 94 -2.68 -9.66 -3.71
C GLY A 94 -4.03 -9.61 -2.97
N SER A 95 -5.04 -8.97 -3.57
CA SER A 95 -6.37 -8.91 -2.98
C SER A 95 -7.23 -10.12 -3.32
N ALA A 96 -8.00 -10.59 -2.34
CA ALA A 96 -8.94 -11.69 -2.50
C ALA A 96 -10.16 -11.49 -1.61
N THR A 97 -11.30 -11.98 -2.08
CA THR A 97 -12.52 -12.05 -1.28
C THR A 97 -12.99 -13.50 -1.22
N VAL A 98 -13.19 -14.02 -0.01
CA VAL A 98 -13.64 -15.39 0.24
C VAL A 98 -14.76 -15.34 1.28
N GLY A 99 -16.00 -15.57 0.83
CA GLY A 99 -17.18 -15.53 1.69
C GLY A 99 -17.36 -14.17 2.36
N THR A 100 -17.17 -14.11 3.68
CA THR A 100 -17.30 -12.89 4.50
C THR A 100 -15.96 -12.18 4.74
N VAL A 101 -14.87 -12.66 4.14
CA VAL A 101 -13.52 -12.16 4.41
C VAL A 101 -12.95 -11.51 3.15
N PHE A 102 -12.45 -10.29 3.30
CA PHE A 102 -11.60 -9.63 2.32
C PHE A 102 -10.16 -9.66 2.86
N THR A 103 -9.20 -9.95 1.99
CA THR A 103 -7.77 -9.88 2.32
C THR A 103 -7.05 -9.06 1.27
N ALA A 104 -6.08 -8.27 1.68
CA ALA A 104 -5.18 -7.55 0.79
C ALA A 104 -3.77 -7.50 1.37
N THR A 105 -2.77 -7.46 0.51
CA THR A 105 -1.37 -7.25 0.90
C THR A 105 -1.01 -5.78 0.68
N ILE A 106 -0.53 -5.12 1.73
CA ILE A 106 -0.17 -3.70 1.70
C ILE A 106 1.21 -3.58 2.32
N GLY A 107 2.17 -2.98 1.62
CA GLY A 107 3.52 -2.88 2.15
C GLY A 107 4.16 -4.24 2.48
N GLY A 108 3.73 -5.34 1.84
CA GLY A 108 4.22 -6.69 2.12
C GLY A 108 3.63 -7.37 3.36
N THR A 109 2.72 -6.70 4.07
CA THR A 109 1.96 -7.27 5.19
C THR A 109 0.56 -7.64 4.72
N ALA A 110 0.03 -8.79 5.16
CA ALA A 110 -1.32 -9.23 4.83
C ALA A 110 -2.32 -8.65 5.84
N TYR A 111 -3.36 -8.01 5.33
CA TYR A 111 -4.42 -7.34 6.06
C TYR A 111 -5.73 -8.10 5.79
N SER A 112 -6.51 -8.43 6.83
CA SER A 112 -7.83 -9.08 6.70
C SER A 112 -8.96 -8.24 7.29
N TRP A 113 -10.08 -8.21 6.57
CA TRP A 113 -11.33 -7.61 7.02
C TRP A 113 -12.43 -8.66 6.99
N ASN A 114 -13.16 -8.78 8.08
CA ASN A 114 -14.25 -9.73 8.22
C ASN A 114 -15.59 -9.00 8.40
N LEU A 115 -16.54 -9.39 7.57
CA LEU A 115 -17.93 -8.99 7.68
C LEU A 115 -18.62 -9.83 8.76
N ASN A 116 -19.03 -9.19 9.85
CA ASN A 116 -19.73 -9.84 10.96
C ASN A 116 -20.85 -8.94 11.53
N PRO A 117 -22.05 -9.48 11.80
CA PRO A 117 -22.57 -10.75 11.28
C PRO A 117 -22.68 -10.73 9.75
N ALA A 118 -22.84 -11.90 9.13
CA ALA A 118 -23.27 -11.96 7.73
C ALA A 118 -24.58 -11.15 7.60
N PRO A 119 -24.67 -10.15 6.71
CA PRO A 119 -25.79 -9.22 6.71
C PRO A 119 -27.10 -9.95 6.44
N ASN A 120 -28.02 -9.91 7.40
CA ASN A 120 -29.37 -10.42 7.26
C ASN A 120 -30.37 -9.25 7.15
N LEU A 121 -30.97 -9.12 5.97
CA LEU A 121 -31.98 -8.10 5.71
C LEU A 121 -33.25 -8.37 6.53
N PRO A 122 -34.04 -7.34 6.93
CA PRO A 122 -33.72 -5.91 7.00
C PRO A 122 -33.18 -5.49 8.39
N THR A 123 -32.90 -6.46 9.27
CA THR A 123 -32.79 -6.20 10.71
C THR A 123 -31.45 -5.62 11.16
N THR A 124 -30.34 -5.87 10.46
CA THR A 124 -29.00 -5.44 10.90
C THR A 124 -28.05 -5.20 9.73
N ALA A 125 -27.37 -4.04 9.70
CA ALA A 125 -26.24 -3.81 8.80
C ALA A 125 -25.00 -4.60 9.28
N GLY A 126 -24.27 -5.26 8.37
CA GLY A 126 -23.03 -5.94 8.74
C GLY A 126 -21.96 -4.94 9.21
N THR A 127 -21.07 -5.36 10.10
CA THR A 127 -19.94 -4.54 10.55
C THR A 127 -18.63 -5.09 9.99
N ILE A 128 -17.74 -4.18 9.55
CA ILE A 128 -16.39 -4.52 9.14
C ILE A 128 -15.48 -4.49 10.37
N ASN A 129 -14.95 -5.66 10.73
CA ASN A 129 -13.89 -5.80 11.72
C ASN A 129 -12.55 -6.00 11.01
N GLU A 130 -11.49 -5.57 11.66
CA GLU A 130 -10.12 -5.71 11.18
C GLU A 130 -9.47 -6.89 11.91
N GLY A 131 -8.65 -7.66 11.18
CA GLY A 131 -7.81 -8.71 11.73
C GLY A 131 -6.38 -8.55 11.21
N TRP A 132 -5.51 -8.01 12.06
CA TRP A 132 -4.06 -7.87 11.84
C TRP A 132 -3.30 -8.62 12.94
#